data_AF-M5RB10-F1
#
_entry.id   AF-M5RB10-F1
#
_cell.length_a   1.000
_cell.length_b   1.000
_cell.length_c   1.000
_cell.angle_alpha   90.00
_cell.angle_beta   90.00
_cell.angle_gamma   90.00
#
_symmetry.space_group_name_H-M   'P 1'
#
loop_
_entity.id
_entity.type
_entity.pdbx_description
1 polymer ?
#
loop_
_entity_poly.entity_id
_entity_poly.type
_entity_poly.pdbx_seq_one_letter_code
_entity_poly.pdbx_strand_id
1 'polypeptide(L)'
;MNILVYKRTHVGDPGPDGCFGVFDCMGTVRDRDYDAVIGVGGIGPEARSHGIAGLVNWIGVGPHKTYTGKRGPEVTFDRFVYYGCDGYDFAEYAPRLAKRMYDRNVRSILHGLSAVERAEAIAILAWADNAPPSPLLAGDSGDDGFFSICKRESKPNCR
;
A
#
# COMPACT_ATOMS: atom_id res chain seq x y z
N MET A 1 -2.83 -4.13 -16.54
CA MET A 1 -2.33 -3.70 -15.23
C MET A 1 -3.12 -2.51 -14.68
N ASN A 2 -3.96 -2.76 -13.70
CA ASN A 2 -4.68 -1.79 -12.88
C ASN A 2 -3.82 -1.46 -11.65
N ILE A 3 -3.55 -0.17 -11.41
CA ILE A 3 -2.65 0.27 -10.34
C ILE A 3 -3.45 1.11 -9.36
N LEU A 4 -3.52 0.66 -8.11
CA LEU A 4 -4.09 1.41 -7.01
C LEU A 4 -3.01 2.30 -6.38
N VAL A 5 -3.19 3.61 -6.42
CA VAL A 5 -2.36 4.54 -5.64
C VAL A 5 -3.22 5.12 -4.54
N TYR A 6 -2.79 5.09 -3.28
CA TYR A 6 -3.60 5.61 -2.18
C TYR A 6 -2.79 6.29 -1.07
N LYS A 7 -3.45 7.22 -0.37
CA LYS A 7 -2.86 7.96 0.74
C LYS A 7 -3.07 7.24 2.07
N ARG A 8 -1.99 7.16 2.84
CA ARG A 8 -1.96 6.74 4.24
C ARG A 8 -1.84 7.96 5.15
N THR A 9 -2.38 7.85 6.35
CA THR A 9 -2.18 8.86 7.39
C THR A 9 -1.38 8.35 8.57
N HIS A 10 -1.21 7.03 8.68
CA HIS A 10 -0.42 6.36 9.71
C HIS A 10 0.24 5.10 9.13
N VAL A 11 1.18 4.57 9.90
CA VAL A 11 1.95 3.35 9.63
C VAL A 11 1.26 2.08 10.16
N GLY A 12 1.74 0.91 9.73
CA GLY A 12 1.32 -0.40 10.23
C GLY A 12 0.22 -1.09 9.41
N ASP A 13 -0.34 -0.47 8.38
CA ASP A 13 -1.28 -1.13 7.45
C ASP A 13 -0.97 -0.75 5.98
N PRO A 14 -0.13 -1.52 5.26
CA PRO A 14 0.63 -2.68 5.72
C PRO A 14 1.83 -2.32 6.61
N GLY A 15 2.27 -3.31 7.40
CA GLY A 15 3.56 -3.33 8.09
C GLY A 15 4.65 -4.01 7.24
N PRO A 16 5.83 -4.27 7.84
CA PRO A 16 6.94 -4.98 7.17
C PRO A 16 6.60 -6.42 6.75
N ASP A 17 5.58 -7.02 7.35
CA ASP A 17 5.06 -8.37 7.06
C ASP A 17 4.29 -8.45 5.73
N GLY A 18 4.02 -7.31 5.09
CA GLY A 18 3.39 -7.26 3.77
C GLY A 18 1.92 -7.59 3.77
N CYS A 19 1.22 -7.44 4.91
CA CYS A 19 -0.22 -7.54 4.94
C CYS A 19 -0.91 -6.17 4.93
N PHE A 20 -1.64 -5.90 3.86
CA PHE A 20 -2.56 -4.77 3.75
C PHE A 20 -3.97 -5.21 4.11
N GLY A 21 -4.51 -4.79 5.24
CA GLY A 21 -5.63 -5.53 5.83
C GLY A 21 -5.74 -5.41 7.33
N VAL A 22 -4.59 -5.38 7.98
CA VAL A 22 -4.41 -5.83 9.36
C VAL A 22 -5.16 -4.97 10.38
N PHE A 23 -5.27 -3.66 10.13
CA PHE A 23 -6.01 -2.70 10.96
C PHE A 23 -7.33 -2.24 10.32
N ASP A 24 -7.84 -3.01 9.34
CA ASP A 24 -9.05 -2.69 8.58
C ASP A 24 -9.02 -1.32 7.87
N CYS A 25 -7.82 -0.81 7.55
CA CYS A 25 -7.68 0.43 6.81
C CYS A 25 -8.15 0.27 5.35
N MET A 26 -8.70 1.34 4.78
CA MET A 26 -9.19 1.39 3.39
C MET A 26 -10.38 0.47 3.07
N GLY A 27 -10.75 -0.48 3.93
CA GLY A 27 -11.99 -1.26 3.85
C GLY A 27 -12.22 -1.87 2.47
N THR A 28 -13.39 -1.62 1.87
CA THR A 28 -13.79 -2.11 0.54
C THR A 28 -12.88 -1.66 -0.60
N VAL A 29 -12.03 -0.64 -0.41
CA VAL A 29 -11.02 -0.28 -1.43
C VAL A 29 -10.06 -1.44 -1.67
N ARG A 30 -9.77 -2.25 -0.64
CA ARG A 30 -8.91 -3.44 -0.75
C ARG A 30 -9.52 -4.53 -1.63
N ASP A 31 -10.84 -4.52 -1.76
CA ASP A 31 -11.59 -5.51 -2.53
C ASP A 31 -11.61 -5.22 -4.04
N ARG A 32 -11.31 -3.98 -4.43
CA ARG A 32 -11.32 -3.54 -5.84
C ARG A 32 -10.32 -4.34 -6.70
N ASP A 33 -10.59 -4.41 -7.99
CA ASP A 33 -9.74 -5.12 -8.95
C ASP A 33 -8.51 -4.31 -9.34
N TYR A 34 -7.37 -4.62 -8.71
CA TYR A 34 -6.06 -4.05 -8.99
C TYR A 34 -5.01 -5.16 -9.08
N ASP A 35 -3.99 -4.92 -9.88
CA ASP A 35 -2.83 -5.82 -10.05
C ASP A 35 -1.64 -5.39 -9.18
N ALA A 36 -1.62 -4.11 -8.75
CA ALA A 36 -0.56 -3.55 -7.93
C ALA A 36 -1.06 -2.37 -7.09
N VAL A 37 -0.36 -2.09 -6.00
CA VAL A 37 -0.65 -1.01 -5.06
C VAL A 37 0.62 -0.20 -4.76
N ILE A 38 0.49 1.11 -4.78
CA ILE A 38 1.49 2.06 -4.28
C ILE A 38 0.88 2.80 -3.09
N GLY A 39 1.45 2.60 -1.91
CA GLY A 39 1.06 3.33 -0.71
C GLY A 39 1.92 4.56 -0.51
N VAL A 40 1.28 5.74 -0.47
CA VAL A 40 1.98 7.01 -0.24
C VAL A 40 1.48 7.68 1.02
N GLY A 41 2.32 8.44 1.71
CA GLY A 41 1.89 9.26 2.83
C GLY A 41 1.09 10.48 2.37
N GLY A 42 0.05 10.82 3.12
CA GLY A 42 -0.62 12.11 2.99
C GLY A 42 0.29 13.27 3.42
N ILE A 43 -0.11 14.51 3.17
CA ILE A 43 0.67 15.71 3.54
C ILE A 43 0.14 16.42 4.80
N GLY A 44 -0.88 15.84 5.44
CA GLY A 44 -1.56 16.40 6.62
C GLY A 44 -0.85 16.11 7.95
N PRO A 45 -1.33 16.68 9.07
CA PRO A 45 -0.67 16.61 10.38
C PRO A 45 -0.40 15.18 10.87
N GLU A 46 -1.36 14.25 10.71
CA GLU A 46 -1.21 12.86 11.16
C GLU A 46 -0.05 12.17 10.43
N ALA A 47 0.00 12.27 9.10
CA ALA A 47 1.08 11.69 8.29
C ALA A 47 2.45 12.30 8.64
N ARG A 48 2.50 13.62 8.92
CA ARG A 48 3.73 14.30 9.37
C ARG A 48 4.16 13.80 10.74
N SER A 49 3.23 13.63 11.68
CA SER A 49 3.52 13.13 13.03
C SER A 49 4.04 11.69 13.04
N HIS A 50 3.75 10.93 11.97
CA HIS A 50 4.24 9.58 11.74
C HIS A 50 5.46 9.52 10.80
N GLY A 51 6.02 10.66 10.37
CA GLY A 51 7.24 10.68 9.54
C GLY A 51 7.07 10.13 8.12
N ILE A 52 5.84 9.93 7.63
CA ILE A 52 5.58 9.34 6.31
C ILE A 52 5.14 10.36 5.26
N ALA A 53 5.00 11.63 5.63
CA ALA A 53 4.33 12.61 4.81
C ALA A 53 5.00 12.82 3.45
N GLY A 54 4.24 12.67 2.36
CA GLY A 54 4.75 12.86 1.01
C GLY A 54 5.61 11.70 0.48
N LEU A 55 5.85 10.64 1.26
CA LEU A 55 6.76 9.56 0.88
C LEU A 55 6.02 8.38 0.25
N VAL A 56 6.66 7.68 -0.68
CA VAL A 56 6.28 6.32 -1.09
C VAL A 56 6.69 5.36 0.02
N ASN A 57 5.72 4.84 0.77
CA ASN A 57 5.99 4.05 1.97
C ASN A 57 6.10 2.55 1.68
N TRP A 58 5.40 2.05 0.67
CA TRP A 58 5.41 0.63 0.32
C TRP A 58 4.84 0.40 -1.08
N ILE A 59 5.19 -0.74 -1.67
CA ILE A 59 4.72 -1.21 -2.96
C ILE A 59 4.34 -2.69 -2.84
N GLY A 60 3.20 -3.07 -3.42
CA GLY A 60 2.77 -4.47 -3.52
C GLY A 60 2.32 -4.79 -4.94
N VAL A 61 2.73 -5.94 -5.47
CA VAL A 61 2.36 -6.42 -6.82
C VAL A 61 1.86 -7.85 -6.73
N GLY A 62 0.81 -8.18 -7.51
CA GLY A 62 0.19 -9.51 -7.50
C GLY A 62 -0.57 -9.78 -6.20
N PRO A 63 -1.71 -9.09 -5.96
CA PRO A 63 -2.42 -9.21 -4.70
C PRO A 63 -3.15 -10.55 -4.55
N HIS A 64 -2.99 -11.17 -3.38
CA HIS A 64 -3.75 -12.31 -2.91
C HIS A 64 -4.73 -11.84 -1.84
N LYS A 65 -6.03 -12.06 -2.06
CA LYS A 65 -7.09 -11.53 -1.20
C LYS A 65 -7.69 -12.65 -0.34
N THR A 66 -7.63 -12.47 0.97
CA THR A 66 -8.28 -13.36 1.94
C THR A 66 -9.43 -12.62 2.60
N TYR A 67 -10.65 -13.10 2.37
CA TYR A 67 -11.83 -12.53 2.98
C TYR A 67 -11.89 -12.90 4.47
N THR A 68 -12.09 -11.88 5.29
CA THR A 68 -12.24 -12.02 6.74
C THR A 68 -13.55 -11.35 7.17
N GLY A 69 -13.89 -11.38 8.45
CA GLY A 69 -15.04 -10.62 8.98
C GLY A 69 -14.89 -9.08 8.97
N LYS A 70 -13.87 -8.54 8.30
CA LYS A 70 -13.59 -7.10 8.18
C LYS A 70 -14.36 -6.46 7.02
N ARG A 71 -14.31 -5.12 6.90
CA ARG A 71 -15.00 -4.37 5.82
C ARG A 71 -14.45 -4.63 4.42
N GLY A 72 -13.30 -5.27 4.31
CA GLY A 72 -12.69 -5.71 3.05
C GLY A 72 -11.62 -6.77 3.34
N PRO A 73 -11.10 -7.45 2.30
CA PRO A 73 -10.16 -8.55 2.47
C PRO A 73 -8.85 -8.08 3.12
N GLU A 74 -8.14 -9.01 3.73
CA GLU A 74 -6.71 -8.87 3.96
C GLU A 74 -5.96 -9.24 2.69
N VAL A 75 -4.88 -8.53 2.39
CA VAL A 75 -4.20 -8.63 1.10
C VAL A 75 -2.70 -8.79 1.32
N THR A 76 -2.13 -9.84 0.73
CA THR A 76 -0.69 -10.08 0.61
C THR A 76 -0.27 -10.02 -0.86
N PHE A 77 1.02 -10.02 -1.16
CA PHE A 77 1.52 -9.72 -2.51
C PHE A 77 2.63 -10.67 -2.97
N ASP A 78 2.63 -11.06 -4.24
CA ASP A 78 3.72 -11.82 -4.87
C ASP A 78 5.08 -11.11 -4.80
N ARG A 79 5.04 -9.77 -4.82
CA ARG A 79 6.22 -8.92 -4.62
C ARG A 79 5.85 -7.77 -3.71
N PHE A 80 6.60 -7.60 -2.62
CA PHE A 80 6.33 -6.59 -1.62
C PHE A 80 7.59 -5.87 -1.19
N VAL A 81 7.54 -4.53 -1.18
CA VAL A 81 8.59 -3.68 -0.62
C VAL A 81 7.99 -2.76 0.43
N TYR A 82 8.58 -2.75 1.61
CA TYR A 82 8.26 -1.82 2.67
C TYR A 82 9.43 -0.87 2.90
N TYR A 83 9.20 0.41 2.67
CA TYR A 83 10.15 1.48 3.02
C TYR A 83 9.80 2.14 4.36
N GLY A 84 8.53 2.07 4.77
CA GLY A 84 8.05 2.72 5.98
C GLY A 84 8.31 4.23 5.93
N CYS A 85 9.24 4.67 6.78
CA CYS A 85 9.60 6.09 6.94
C CYS A 85 10.88 6.48 6.20
N ASP A 86 11.61 5.51 5.65
CA ASP A 86 12.75 5.72 4.76
C ASP A 86 12.33 5.72 3.29
N GLY A 87 11.06 6.08 3.04
CA GLY A 87 10.47 6.14 1.71
C GLY A 87 11.02 7.29 0.87
N TYR A 88 10.90 7.16 -0.45
CA TYR A 88 11.30 8.18 -1.41
C TYR A 88 10.22 9.26 -1.57
N ASP A 89 10.62 10.50 -1.88
CA ASP A 89 9.68 11.61 -2.10
C ASP A 89 8.76 11.32 -3.31
N PHE A 90 7.46 11.23 -3.06
CA PHE A 90 6.50 10.88 -4.10
C PHE A 90 6.39 11.97 -5.19
N ALA A 91 6.53 13.24 -4.85
CA ALA A 91 6.44 14.34 -5.80
C ALA A 91 7.68 14.43 -6.71
N GLU A 92 8.83 13.93 -6.26
CA GLU A 92 10.04 13.81 -7.07
C GLU A 92 9.88 12.77 -8.19
N TYR A 93 9.38 11.57 -7.85
CA TYR A 93 9.31 10.45 -8.81
C TYR A 93 7.99 10.36 -9.59
N ALA A 94 6.91 10.96 -9.07
CA ALA A 94 5.60 10.96 -9.71
C ALA A 94 4.87 12.31 -9.54
N PRO A 95 5.41 13.40 -10.12
CA PRO A 95 4.91 14.75 -9.90
C PRO A 95 3.45 14.95 -10.35
N ARG A 96 2.99 14.30 -11.44
CA ARG A 96 1.60 14.44 -11.89
C ARG A 96 0.63 13.74 -10.96
N LEU A 97 0.97 12.51 -10.53
CA LEU A 97 0.21 11.78 -9.53
C LEU A 97 0.17 12.52 -8.19
N ALA A 98 1.32 12.97 -7.68
CA ALA A 98 1.42 13.72 -6.44
C ALA A 98 0.53 14.97 -6.49
N LYS A 99 0.64 15.76 -7.57
CA LYS A 99 -0.21 16.94 -7.78
C LYS A 99 -1.70 16.58 -7.73
N ARG A 100 -2.13 15.54 -8.44
CA ARG A 100 -3.54 15.12 -8.43
C ARG A 100 -4.00 14.66 -7.05
N MET A 101 -3.17 13.92 -6.34
CA MET A 101 -3.51 13.36 -5.03
C MET A 101 -3.59 14.41 -3.93
N TYR A 102 -2.69 15.39 -3.96
CA TYR A 102 -2.57 16.40 -2.92
C TYR A 102 -3.44 17.62 -3.19
N ASP A 103 -3.43 18.20 -4.40
CA ASP A 103 -4.20 19.41 -4.70
C ASP A 103 -5.71 19.17 -4.58
N ARG A 104 -6.18 18.00 -5.00
CA ARG A 104 -7.61 17.63 -4.98
C ARG A 104 -8.00 16.83 -3.74
N ASN A 105 -7.07 16.67 -2.79
CA ASN A 105 -7.22 15.84 -1.60
C ASN A 105 -7.75 14.41 -1.89
N VAL A 106 -7.38 13.80 -3.02
CA VAL A 106 -7.86 12.47 -3.42
C VAL A 106 -7.27 11.39 -2.53
N ARG A 107 -8.11 10.55 -1.91
CA ARG A 107 -7.66 9.46 -1.01
C ARG A 107 -7.06 8.26 -1.74
N SER A 108 -7.57 7.94 -2.92
CA SER A 108 -7.11 6.82 -3.74
C SER A 108 -7.44 7.05 -5.21
N ILE A 109 -6.58 6.58 -6.11
CA ILE A 109 -6.78 6.56 -7.57
C ILE A 109 -6.62 5.11 -8.03
N LEU A 110 -7.57 4.64 -8.82
CA LEU A 110 -7.52 3.32 -9.46
C LEU A 110 -7.86 3.43 -10.95
N HIS A 111 -8.85 4.27 -11.28
CA HIS A 111 -9.29 4.52 -12.64
C HIS A 111 -8.94 5.93 -13.10
N GLY A 112 -8.88 6.11 -14.42
CA GLY A 112 -8.67 7.42 -15.04
C GLY A 112 -7.28 7.99 -14.82
N LEU A 113 -6.25 7.13 -14.71
CA LEU A 113 -4.86 7.54 -14.86
C LEU A 113 -4.64 7.97 -16.31
N SER A 114 -4.14 9.18 -16.52
CA SER A 114 -3.60 9.62 -17.80
C SER A 114 -2.38 8.78 -18.17
N ALA A 115 -1.96 8.84 -19.45
CA ALA A 115 -0.78 8.12 -19.90
C ALA A 115 0.49 8.48 -19.10
N VAL A 116 0.64 9.76 -18.73
CA VAL A 116 1.78 10.25 -17.95
C VAL A 116 1.72 9.74 -16.50
N GLU A 117 0.57 9.88 -15.83
CA GLU A 117 0.40 9.36 -14.46
C GLU A 117 0.59 7.83 -14.41
N ARG A 118 0.13 7.12 -15.44
CA ARG A 118 0.35 5.68 -15.56
C ARG A 118 1.83 5.35 -15.73
N ALA A 119 2.57 6.11 -16.53
CA ALA A 119 4.01 5.92 -16.70
C ALA A 119 4.77 6.17 -15.40
N GLU A 120 4.43 7.24 -14.67
CA GLU A 120 4.98 7.53 -13.34
C GLU A 120 4.71 6.38 -12.35
N ALA A 121 3.47 5.87 -12.30
CA ALA A 121 3.13 4.73 -11.45
C ALA A 121 3.95 3.48 -11.82
N ILE A 122 4.07 3.16 -13.11
CA ILE A 122 4.85 2.00 -13.58
C ILE A 122 6.33 2.14 -13.20
N ALA A 123 6.90 3.35 -13.32
CA ALA A 123 8.29 3.60 -12.94
C ALA A 123 8.54 3.36 -11.45
N ILE A 124 7.60 3.74 -10.58
CA ILE A 124 7.65 3.42 -9.14
C ILE A 124 7.48 1.91 -8.92
N LEU A 125 6.54 1.24 -9.60
CA LEU A 125 6.33 -0.20 -9.44
C LEU A 125 7.57 -1.03 -9.77
N ALA A 126 8.41 -0.56 -10.70
CA ALA A 126 9.66 -1.24 -11.06
C ALA A 126 10.63 -1.39 -9.88
N TRP A 127 10.50 -0.58 -8.82
CA TRP A 127 11.30 -0.72 -7.60
C TRP A 127 11.03 -2.03 -6.85
N ALA A 128 9.90 -2.69 -7.14
CA ALA A 128 9.52 -3.98 -6.58
C ALA A 128 9.79 -5.17 -7.51
N ASP A 129 10.44 -5.00 -8.66
CA ASP A 129 10.57 -6.07 -9.68
C ASP A 129 11.29 -7.32 -9.16
N ASN A 130 12.28 -7.15 -8.27
CA ASN A 130 13.04 -8.24 -7.64
C ASN A 130 12.74 -8.40 -6.14
N ALA A 131 11.66 -7.79 -5.66
CA ALA A 131 11.30 -7.89 -4.26
C ALA A 131 10.79 -9.29 -3.92
N PRO A 132 11.06 -9.81 -2.70
CA PRO A 132 10.46 -11.06 -2.27
C PRO A 132 8.93 -10.93 -2.14
N PRO A 133 8.20 -12.05 -2.11
CA PRO A 133 6.79 -12.04 -1.72
C PRO A 133 6.59 -11.49 -0.31
N SER A 134 5.36 -11.04 -0.01
CA SER A 134 4.97 -10.73 1.37
C SER A 134 5.37 -11.91 2.27
N PRO A 135 6.09 -11.68 3.38
CA PRO A 135 6.53 -12.73 4.29
C PRO A 135 5.44 -13.73 4.70
N LEU A 136 4.19 -13.28 4.81
CA LEU A 136 3.03 -14.13 5.13
C LEU A 136 2.63 -15.11 4.02
N LEU A 137 3.00 -14.88 2.75
CA LEU A 137 2.80 -15.84 1.65
C LEU A 137 3.88 -16.93 1.61
N ALA A 138 5.03 -16.70 2.22
CA ALA A 138 6.14 -17.65 2.25
C ALA A 138 6.02 -18.71 3.37
N GLY A 139 5.00 -18.60 4.24
CA GLY A 139 4.72 -19.53 5.33
C GLY A 139 3.65 -20.55 4.94
N ASP A 140 3.95 -21.81 5.17
CA ASP A 140 3.20 -23.00 4.74
C ASP A 140 1.71 -23.01 5.12
N SER A 141 0.91 -23.56 4.21
CA SER A 141 -0.55 -23.67 4.25
C SER A 141 -1.05 -24.59 5.36
N GLY A 142 -1.93 -24.07 6.21
CA GLY A 142 -2.77 -24.89 7.09
C GLY A 142 -3.46 -24.05 8.15
N ASP A 143 -4.68 -23.57 7.86
CA ASP A 143 -5.88 -23.80 8.68
C ASP A 143 -7.09 -23.09 8.03
N ASP A 144 -8.18 -23.82 7.88
CA ASP A 144 -9.41 -23.44 7.20
C ASP A 144 -10.28 -22.63 8.17
N GLY A 145 -9.82 -21.43 8.52
CA GLY A 145 -10.45 -20.60 9.53
C GLY A 145 -10.82 -19.21 9.01
N PHE A 146 -11.98 -18.71 9.39
CA PHE A 146 -12.42 -17.31 9.29
C PHE A 146 -11.53 -16.31 10.09
N PHE A 147 -10.30 -16.70 10.40
CA PHE A 147 -9.34 -15.97 11.21
C PHE A 147 -8.48 -15.03 10.36
N SER A 148 -8.05 -13.94 10.97
CA SER A 148 -7.12 -12.98 10.35
C SER A 148 -5.82 -13.70 9.98
N ILE A 149 -5.42 -13.65 8.71
CA ILE A 149 -4.11 -14.18 8.26
C ILE A 149 -2.97 -13.24 8.67
N CYS A 150 -3.29 -11.99 8.97
CA CYS A 150 -2.32 -10.97 9.34
C CYS A 150 -2.17 -10.83 10.84
N LYS A 151 -0.92 -10.86 11.31
CA LYS A 151 -0.61 -10.61 12.72
C LYS A 151 -0.59 -9.11 12.98
N ARG A 152 -1.34 -8.65 13.98
CA ARG A 152 -1.26 -7.25 14.45
C ARG A 152 0.02 -7.09 15.26
N GLU A 153 1.11 -6.71 14.61
CA GLU A 153 2.29 -6.24 15.31
C GLU A 153 2.10 -4.79 15.78
N SER A 154 2.84 -4.40 16.81
CA SER A 154 2.87 -3.01 17.27
C SER A 154 3.28 -2.10 16.12
N LYS A 155 2.53 -1.01 15.89
CA LYS A 155 2.82 -0.05 14.82
C LYS A 155 4.28 0.42 14.96
N PRO A 156 5.11 0.29 13.91
CA PRO A 156 6.48 0.79 13.96
C PRO A 156 6.44 2.30 14.26
N ASN A 157 7.27 2.76 15.18
CA ASN A 157 7.29 4.18 15.55
C ASN A 157 8.43 4.85 14.76
N CYS A 158 8.10 5.84 13.95
CA CYS A 158 9.07 6.56 13.12
C CYS A 158 9.59 7.82 13.82
N ARG A 159 9.92 7.69 15.11
CA ARG A 159 10.46 8.77 15.94
C ARG A 159 11.88 8.45 16.36
#